data_AF-A0A804L8Y1-F1
#
_entry.id   AF-A0A804L8Y1-F1
#
_cell.length_a   1.000
_cell.length_b   1.000
_cell.length_c   1.000
_cell.angle_alpha   90.00
_cell.angle_beta   90.00
_cell.angle_gamma   90.00
#
_symmetry.space_group_name_H-M   'P 1'
#
loop_
_entity.id
_entity.type
_entity.pdbx_description
1 polymer ?
#
loop_
_entity_poly.entity_id
_entity_poly.type
_entity_poly.pdbx_seq_one_letter_code
_entity_poly.pdbx_strand_id
1 'polypeptide(L)'
;MANWSNLHQDVLNLIFSELSLHDLLCCTVVCGAWLRTIRDLRRYCTKLRHQSPWLAFSGSSDDIGSATDDPSAAHFFSLSEQKVYTIPLPQPPIRYCLFVGSSHGWLITIDEWFKMRLLNPINGAQINIPFILTLDHIVPFRDPWGHIRGAINNILHNQHPVEEIPKVNFKAMLSSDPSQGDYIVTLIHCPYGGISFARSNDNKWATMSLPGLYDDAIFYRDQLYATFDGRVDIWDDLNQEWKTVVPQPELVDIYPFHISFWSLVHTPSCDLLHVWGKIVPMVEHNDDIETPLMIVYRLDIHNGTSVQMMCMFCSEPALSDMFISMLVLAVPYLAIRHLLSHLEDV
;
A
#
# COMPACT_ATOMS: atom_id res chain seq x y z
N MET A 1 -12.61 -34.24 -25.96
CA MET A 1 -11.69 -33.65 -24.97
C MET A 1 -12.11 -34.12 -23.59
N ALA A 2 -11.17 -34.48 -22.72
CA ALA A 2 -11.47 -34.85 -21.34
C ALA A 2 -11.93 -33.62 -20.55
N ASN A 3 -12.96 -33.76 -19.71
CA ASN A 3 -13.45 -32.67 -18.87
C ASN A 3 -12.67 -32.63 -17.54
N TRP A 4 -11.78 -31.64 -17.41
CA TRP A 4 -10.96 -31.41 -16.21
C TRP A 4 -11.70 -30.66 -15.10
N SER A 5 -12.93 -30.16 -15.35
CA SER A 5 -13.75 -29.49 -14.33
C SER A 5 -14.26 -30.42 -13.24
N ASN A 6 -14.24 -31.74 -13.49
CA ASN A 6 -14.75 -32.77 -12.58
C ASN A 6 -13.65 -33.47 -11.78
N LEU A 7 -12.44 -32.92 -11.77
CA LEU A 7 -11.36 -33.45 -10.93
C LEU A 7 -11.69 -33.29 -9.45
N HIS A 8 -11.19 -34.24 -8.64
CA HIS A 8 -11.34 -34.16 -7.19
C HIS A 8 -10.63 -32.91 -6.65
N GLN A 9 -11.24 -32.27 -5.64
CA GLN A 9 -10.74 -31.03 -5.03
C GLN A 9 -9.27 -31.16 -4.61
N ASP A 10 -8.86 -32.30 -4.05
CA ASP A 10 -7.48 -32.52 -3.61
C ASP A 10 -6.47 -32.47 -4.77
N VAL A 11 -6.84 -32.96 -5.94
CA VAL A 11 -5.98 -32.93 -7.13
C VAL A 11 -5.86 -31.50 -7.65
N LEU A 12 -6.98 -30.77 -7.71
CA LEU A 12 -6.96 -29.35 -8.06
C LEU A 12 -6.13 -28.55 -7.06
N ASN A 13 -6.23 -28.87 -5.76
CA ASN A 13 -5.45 -28.22 -4.72
C ASN A 13 -3.94 -28.40 -4.94
N LEU A 14 -3.51 -29.63 -5.24
CA LEU A 14 -2.11 -29.94 -5.53
C LEU A 14 -1.60 -29.20 -6.77
N ILE A 15 -2.41 -29.13 -7.83
CA ILE A 15 -2.05 -28.40 -9.05
C ILE A 15 -1.92 -26.91 -8.74
N PHE A 16 -2.95 -26.32 -8.14
CA PHE A 16 -2.99 -24.88 -7.85
C PHE A 16 -1.93 -24.45 -6.84
N SER A 17 -1.51 -25.32 -5.91
CA SER A 17 -0.42 -24.99 -4.98
C SER A 17 0.95 -24.84 -5.64
N GLU A 18 1.11 -25.31 -6.88
CA GLU A 18 2.35 -25.20 -7.64
C GLU A 18 2.31 -24.08 -8.71
N LEU A 19 1.17 -23.41 -8.86
CA LEU A 19 1.00 -22.35 -9.86
C LEU A 19 1.49 -20.99 -9.37
N SER A 20 1.95 -20.17 -10.31
CA SER A 20 2.26 -18.75 -10.06
C SER A 20 0.98 -17.96 -9.73
N LEU A 21 1.12 -16.76 -9.15
CA LEU A 21 -0.02 -15.88 -8.93
C LEU A 21 -0.76 -15.58 -10.23
N HIS A 22 -0.01 -15.36 -11.31
CA HIS A 22 -0.58 -15.11 -12.63
C HIS A 22 -1.41 -16.30 -13.13
N ASP A 23 -0.84 -17.51 -13.08
CA ASP A 23 -1.53 -18.71 -13.54
C ASP A 23 -2.79 -19.00 -12.71
N LEU A 24 -2.76 -18.71 -11.41
CA LEU A 24 -3.94 -18.79 -10.54
C LEU A 24 -5.01 -17.79 -10.95
N LEU A 25 -4.64 -16.53 -11.23
CA LEU A 25 -5.56 -15.52 -11.76
C LEU A 25 -6.19 -16.00 -13.07
N CYS A 26 -5.39 -16.54 -14.00
CA CYS A 26 -5.89 -17.12 -15.24
C CYS A 26 -6.83 -18.32 -14.98
N CYS A 27 -6.54 -19.17 -13.99
CA CYS A 27 -7.42 -20.29 -13.62
C CYS A 27 -8.77 -19.80 -13.06
N THR A 28 -8.81 -18.64 -12.42
CA THR A 28 -10.05 -18.12 -11.83
C THR A 28 -11.13 -17.76 -12.85
N VAL A 29 -10.73 -17.41 -14.07
CA VAL A 29 -11.67 -17.07 -15.16
C VAL A 29 -12.08 -18.29 -16.00
N VAL A 30 -11.56 -19.49 -15.73
CA VAL A 30 -11.87 -20.70 -16.49
C VAL A 30 -13.27 -21.22 -16.16
N CYS A 31 -13.58 -21.41 -14.87
CA CYS A 31 -14.90 -21.83 -14.41
C CYS A 31 -15.10 -21.55 -12.90
N GLY A 32 -16.36 -21.46 -12.47
CA GLY A 32 -16.70 -21.21 -11.08
C GLY A 32 -16.30 -22.33 -10.09
N ALA A 33 -15.99 -23.54 -10.56
CA ALA A 33 -15.47 -24.61 -9.71
C ALA A 33 -14.01 -24.34 -9.31
N TRP A 34 -13.15 -24.05 -10.29
CA TRP A 34 -11.74 -23.73 -10.07
C TRP A 34 -11.57 -22.47 -9.23
N LEU A 35 -12.40 -21.47 -9.49
CA LEU A 35 -12.46 -20.25 -8.71
C LEU A 35 -12.71 -20.53 -7.22
N ARG A 36 -13.71 -21.37 -6.90
CA ARG A 36 -13.99 -21.79 -5.52
C ARG A 36 -12.81 -22.53 -4.89
N THR A 37 -12.20 -23.48 -5.61
CA THR A 37 -11.02 -24.21 -5.14
C THR A 37 -9.86 -23.28 -4.82
N ILE A 38 -9.55 -22.31 -5.68
CA ILE A 38 -8.43 -21.37 -5.47
C ILE A 38 -8.66 -20.50 -4.23
N ARG A 39 -9.91 -20.08 -3.98
CA ARG A 39 -10.26 -19.34 -2.76
C ARG A 39 -10.05 -20.18 -1.50
N ASP A 40 -10.51 -21.42 -1.51
CA ASP A 40 -10.31 -22.34 -0.38
C ASP A 40 -8.82 -22.62 -0.17
N LEU A 41 -8.06 -22.82 -1.25
CA LEU A 41 -6.63 -23.09 -1.20
C LEU A 41 -5.87 -22.03 -0.40
N ARG A 42 -6.21 -20.75 -0.58
CA ARG A 42 -5.54 -19.64 0.11
C ARG A 42 -5.69 -19.70 1.64
N ARG A 43 -6.80 -20.26 2.14
CA ARG A 43 -7.01 -20.42 3.59
C ARG A 43 -6.00 -21.40 4.18
N TYR A 44 -5.64 -22.45 3.44
CA TYR A 44 -4.84 -23.58 3.94
C TYR A 44 -3.39 -23.62 3.42
N CYS A 45 -3.11 -23.04 2.26
CA CYS A 45 -1.82 -23.11 1.60
C CYS A 45 -0.91 -21.95 2.02
N THR A 46 0.13 -22.28 2.78
CA THR A 46 1.15 -21.31 3.20
C THR A 46 1.96 -20.78 2.02
N LYS A 47 2.22 -21.58 0.97
CA LYS A 47 2.95 -21.13 -0.24
C LYS A 47 2.30 -19.89 -0.88
N LEU A 48 0.96 -19.85 -0.97
CA LEU A 48 0.25 -18.67 -1.48
C LEU A 48 0.41 -17.44 -0.59
N ARG A 49 0.64 -17.62 0.71
CA ARG A 49 0.92 -16.53 1.65
C ARG A 49 2.34 -15.98 1.52
N HIS A 50 3.24 -16.73 0.87
CA HIS A 50 4.66 -16.41 0.69
C HIS A 50 5.01 -15.95 -0.73
N GLN A 51 4.03 -15.74 -1.63
CA GLN A 51 4.32 -15.22 -2.96
C GLN A 51 4.83 -13.77 -2.90
N SER A 52 5.82 -13.46 -3.73
CA SER A 52 6.39 -12.12 -3.84
C SER A 52 5.31 -11.12 -4.27
N PRO A 53 5.27 -9.93 -3.66
CA PRO A 53 4.30 -8.90 -4.04
C PRO A 53 4.48 -8.49 -5.50
N TRP A 54 3.38 -8.08 -6.12
CA TRP A 54 3.42 -7.40 -7.42
C TRP A 54 3.44 -5.90 -7.21
N LEU A 55 4.36 -5.19 -7.88
CA LEU A 55 4.48 -3.75 -7.79
C LEU A 55 3.56 -3.09 -8.81
N ALA A 56 2.56 -2.37 -8.32
CA ALA A 56 1.64 -1.62 -9.16
C ALA A 56 2.25 -0.28 -9.56
N PHE A 57 2.22 0.03 -10.85
CA PHE A 57 2.61 1.34 -11.37
C PHE A 57 1.73 1.72 -12.57
N SER A 58 1.55 3.02 -12.74
CA SER A 58 0.95 3.59 -13.95
C SER A 58 2.06 3.86 -14.97
N GLY A 59 1.76 3.72 -16.27
CA GLY A 59 2.66 4.08 -17.36
C GLY A 59 3.13 5.53 -17.25
N SER A 60 4.40 5.78 -17.61
CA SER A 60 5.03 7.10 -17.59
C SER A 60 4.50 8.00 -18.71
N SER A 61 4.42 9.31 -18.45
CA SER A 61 4.19 10.34 -19.46
C SER A 61 5.42 10.62 -20.34
N ASP A 62 6.58 10.04 -20.02
CA ASP A 62 7.83 10.38 -20.67
C ASP A 62 7.99 9.59 -21.98
N ASP A 63 7.84 10.33 -23.07
CA ASP A 63 7.98 9.89 -24.46
C ASP A 63 9.31 9.14 -24.74
N ILE A 64 9.26 7.80 -24.73
CA ILE A 64 9.92 6.97 -25.74
C ILE A 64 8.88 5.95 -26.19
N GLY A 65 8.30 6.19 -27.36
CA GLY A 65 7.15 5.48 -27.89
C GLY A 65 7.22 3.95 -27.76
N SER A 66 6.31 3.41 -26.97
CA SER A 66 5.68 2.12 -27.30
C SER A 66 4.21 2.40 -27.62
N ALA A 67 3.74 1.93 -28.78
CA ALA A 67 2.41 2.21 -29.32
C ALA A 67 1.25 1.50 -28.57
N THR A 68 1.43 1.22 -27.28
CA THR A 68 0.56 0.36 -26.45
C THR A 68 0.10 1.03 -25.15
N ASP A 69 0.31 2.33 -25.01
CA ASP A 69 0.11 3.02 -23.75
C ASP A 69 -1.38 3.41 -23.57
N ASP A 70 -2.23 2.41 -23.35
CA ASP A 70 -3.64 2.60 -22.99
C ASP A 70 -3.71 3.31 -21.63
N PRO A 71 -4.30 4.52 -21.54
CA PRO A 71 -4.39 5.25 -20.27
C PRO A 71 -5.23 4.54 -19.21
N SER A 72 -5.97 3.50 -19.59
CA SER A 72 -6.77 2.66 -18.71
C SER A 72 -6.05 1.38 -18.29
N ALA A 73 -4.81 1.13 -18.73
CA ALA A 73 -4.06 -0.06 -18.36
C ALA A 73 -3.18 0.20 -17.11
N ALA A 74 -3.28 -0.68 -16.11
CA ALA A 74 -2.32 -0.73 -15.01
C ALA A 74 -1.24 -1.78 -15.26
N HIS A 75 -0.03 -1.47 -14.82
CA HIS A 75 1.11 -2.37 -14.94
C HIS A 75 1.52 -2.92 -13.57
N PHE A 76 1.83 -4.20 -13.53
CA PHE A 76 2.19 -4.93 -12.32
C PHE A 76 3.49 -5.69 -12.54
N PHE A 77 4.55 -5.29 -11.85
CA PHE A 77 5.83 -6.00 -11.91
C PHE A 77 5.89 -7.12 -10.87
N SER A 78 6.03 -8.36 -11.33
CA SER A 78 6.24 -9.54 -10.49
C SER A 78 7.73 -9.71 -10.23
N LEU A 79 8.17 -9.52 -8.98
CA LEU A 79 9.59 -9.71 -8.62
C LEU A 79 10.05 -11.16 -8.78
N SER A 80 9.19 -12.13 -8.48
CA SER A 80 9.54 -13.55 -8.57
C SER A 80 9.76 -14.02 -10.00
N GLU A 81 9.04 -13.42 -10.95
CA GLU A 81 9.09 -13.81 -12.35
C GLU A 81 9.89 -12.84 -13.22
N GLN A 82 10.21 -11.67 -12.68
CA GLN A 82 10.84 -10.54 -13.39
C GLN A 82 10.05 -10.15 -14.65
N LYS A 83 8.72 -10.12 -14.53
CA LYS A 83 7.79 -9.83 -15.63
C LYS A 83 6.84 -8.70 -15.28
N VAL A 84 6.47 -7.92 -16.29
CA VAL A 84 5.39 -6.93 -16.20
C VAL A 84 4.11 -7.53 -16.75
N TYR A 85 3.06 -7.49 -15.94
CA TYR A 85 1.70 -7.85 -16.30
C TYR A 85 0.89 -6.57 -16.53
N THR A 86 0.18 -6.51 -17.65
CA THR A 86 -0.68 -5.37 -17.98
C THR A 86 -2.13 -5.80 -17.84
N ILE A 87 -2.90 -5.06 -17.06
CA ILE A 87 -4.32 -5.33 -16.81
C ILE A 87 -5.14 -4.12 -17.25
N PRO A 88 -6.11 -4.28 -18.19
CA PRO A 88 -7.02 -3.20 -18.55
C PRO A 88 -7.99 -2.94 -17.39
N LEU A 89 -8.16 -1.66 -17.04
CA LEU A 89 -9.02 -1.22 -15.95
C LEU A 89 -10.21 -0.42 -16.47
N PRO A 90 -11.33 -0.40 -15.72
CA PRO A 90 -12.47 0.44 -16.04
C PRO A 90 -12.14 1.93 -15.92
N GLN A 91 -13.00 2.77 -16.49
CA GLN A 91 -12.96 4.23 -16.30
C GLN A 91 -13.16 4.61 -14.81
N PRO A 92 -12.60 5.74 -14.33
CA PRO A 92 -11.75 6.68 -15.05
C PRO A 92 -10.34 6.11 -15.32
N PRO A 93 -9.57 6.68 -16.26
CA PRO A 93 -8.27 6.14 -16.63
C PRO A 93 -7.30 6.15 -15.44
N ILE A 94 -6.66 5.01 -15.20
CA ILE A 94 -5.76 4.83 -14.06
C ILE A 94 -4.50 5.71 -14.16
N ARG A 95 -4.16 6.14 -15.38
CA ARG A 95 -2.99 6.99 -15.65
C ARG A 95 -2.95 8.25 -14.81
N TYR A 96 -4.11 8.84 -14.58
CA TYR A 96 -4.25 10.11 -13.86
C TYR A 96 -4.56 9.91 -12.38
N CYS A 97 -4.42 8.68 -11.89
CA CYS A 97 -4.67 8.35 -10.50
C CYS A 97 -3.35 8.19 -9.73
N LEU A 98 -3.23 8.90 -8.61
CA LEU A 98 -2.24 8.58 -7.59
C LEU A 98 -2.68 7.33 -6.84
N PHE A 99 -1.67 6.58 -6.45
CA PHE A 99 -1.70 5.29 -5.84
C PHE A 99 -1.30 5.49 -4.37
N VAL A 100 -2.26 5.41 -3.44
CA VAL A 100 -2.06 5.81 -2.03
C VAL A 100 -2.19 4.67 -1.03
N GLY A 101 -2.69 3.51 -1.45
CA GLY A 101 -2.83 2.37 -0.55
C GLY A 101 -3.20 1.10 -1.28
N SER A 102 -2.85 -0.05 -0.72
CA SER A 102 -3.34 -1.34 -1.19
C SER A 102 -3.64 -2.23 0.00
N SER A 103 -4.78 -2.88 -0.02
CA SER A 103 -5.24 -3.71 1.09
C SER A 103 -6.23 -4.74 0.59
N HIS A 104 -6.11 -5.96 1.09
CA HIS A 104 -6.98 -7.09 0.76
C HIS A 104 -7.08 -7.48 -0.73
N GLY A 105 -6.37 -6.84 -1.66
CA GLY A 105 -6.48 -7.07 -3.10
C GLY A 105 -7.08 -5.87 -3.85
N TRP A 106 -7.50 -4.84 -3.12
CA TRP A 106 -7.88 -3.53 -3.64
C TRP A 106 -6.69 -2.59 -3.66
N LEU A 107 -6.64 -1.76 -4.70
CA LEU A 107 -5.91 -0.52 -4.78
C LEU A 107 -6.78 0.60 -4.22
N ILE A 108 -6.14 1.58 -3.58
CA ILE A 108 -6.75 2.81 -3.09
C ILE A 108 -6.11 3.93 -3.90
N THR A 109 -6.95 4.65 -4.63
CA THR A 109 -6.50 5.62 -5.62
C THR A 109 -7.11 6.99 -5.36
N ILE A 110 -6.41 8.03 -5.82
CA ILE A 110 -6.88 9.42 -5.83
C ILE A 110 -6.77 9.93 -7.27
N ASP A 111 -7.88 10.36 -7.87
CA ASP A 111 -7.86 10.93 -9.23
C ASP A 111 -7.42 12.41 -9.24
N GLU A 112 -7.23 12.97 -10.44
CA GLU A 112 -6.90 14.38 -10.66
C GLU A 112 -7.92 15.35 -10.06
N TRP A 113 -9.17 14.93 -9.83
CA TRP A 113 -10.18 15.75 -9.15
C TRP A 113 -10.21 15.54 -7.65
N PHE A 114 -9.23 14.82 -7.11
CA PHE A 114 -9.04 14.46 -5.71
C PHE A 114 -10.02 13.42 -5.18
N LYS A 115 -10.79 12.75 -6.05
CA LYS A 115 -11.77 11.74 -5.65
C LYS A 115 -11.05 10.46 -5.33
N MET A 116 -11.43 9.87 -4.20
CA MET A 116 -10.81 8.65 -3.70
C MET A 116 -11.67 7.43 -4.04
N ARG A 117 -11.02 6.34 -4.44
CA ARG A 117 -11.69 5.10 -4.83
C ARG A 117 -10.92 3.88 -4.37
N LEU A 118 -11.67 2.82 -4.08
CA LEU A 118 -11.16 1.47 -4.03
C LEU A 118 -11.34 0.87 -5.43
N LEU A 119 -10.27 0.31 -5.99
CA LEU A 119 -10.27 -0.36 -7.28
C LEU A 119 -9.70 -1.76 -7.12
N ASN A 120 -10.45 -2.75 -7.58
CA ASN A 120 -9.92 -4.10 -7.71
C ASN A 120 -9.40 -4.31 -9.13
N PRO A 121 -8.08 -4.51 -9.31
CA PRO A 121 -7.51 -4.64 -10.64
C PRO A 121 -7.87 -5.95 -11.34
N ILE A 122 -8.32 -7.00 -10.63
CA ILE A 122 -8.61 -8.30 -11.24
C ILE A 122 -9.99 -8.36 -11.88
N ASN A 123 -11.01 -7.86 -11.17
CA ASN A 123 -12.40 -7.92 -11.63
C ASN A 123 -12.94 -6.55 -12.07
N GLY A 124 -12.16 -5.48 -11.92
CA GLY A 124 -12.59 -4.11 -12.26
C GLY A 124 -13.64 -3.53 -11.31
N ALA A 125 -13.92 -4.15 -10.16
CA ALA A 125 -14.86 -3.59 -9.20
C ALA A 125 -14.34 -2.26 -8.64
N GLN A 126 -15.24 -1.30 -8.44
CA GLN A 126 -14.92 0.04 -7.96
C GLN A 126 -15.87 0.45 -6.84
N ILE A 127 -15.34 1.01 -5.76
CA ILE A 127 -16.11 1.55 -4.64
C ILE A 127 -15.63 2.98 -4.37
N ASN A 128 -16.55 3.94 -4.40
CA ASN A 128 -16.22 5.31 -4.01
C ASN A 128 -16.08 5.39 -2.48
N ILE A 129 -15.02 6.06 -2.03
CA ILE A 129 -14.81 6.40 -0.61
C ILE A 129 -14.85 7.92 -0.45
N PRO A 130 -14.92 8.46 0.78
CA PRO A 130 -15.05 9.89 0.99
C PRO A 130 -14.03 10.72 0.22
N PHE A 131 -14.50 11.83 -0.32
CA PHE A 131 -13.67 12.77 -1.05
C PHE A 131 -12.57 13.33 -0.13
N ILE A 132 -11.32 13.41 -0.57
CA ILE A 132 -10.21 13.85 0.29
C ILE A 132 -10.47 15.24 0.89
N LEU A 133 -11.19 16.11 0.17
CA LEU A 133 -11.53 17.46 0.61
C LEU A 133 -12.65 17.51 1.68
N THR A 134 -13.14 16.36 2.13
CA THR A 134 -14.01 16.28 3.31
C THR A 134 -13.23 16.15 4.62
N LEU A 135 -11.90 16.09 4.57
CA LEU A 135 -11.03 16.22 5.74
C LEU A 135 -11.15 17.62 6.35
N ASP A 136 -11.30 17.70 7.68
CA ASP A 136 -11.57 18.95 8.40
C ASP A 136 -10.49 20.03 8.20
N HIS A 137 -9.26 19.63 7.88
CA HIS A 137 -8.08 20.51 7.79
C HIS A 137 -7.65 20.84 6.35
N ILE A 138 -8.37 20.35 5.33
CA ILE A 138 -8.02 20.59 3.93
C ILE A 138 -9.00 21.60 3.33
N VAL A 139 -8.52 22.82 3.07
CA VAL A 139 -9.32 23.85 2.41
C VAL A 139 -9.05 23.83 0.90
N PRO A 140 -10.06 23.62 0.04
CA PRO A 140 -9.86 23.59 -1.40
C PRO A 140 -9.52 24.98 -1.94
N PHE A 141 -8.52 25.05 -2.80
CA PHE A 141 -8.23 26.19 -3.65
C PHE A 141 -9.08 26.10 -4.92
N ARG A 142 -9.87 27.14 -5.20
CA ARG A 142 -10.75 27.22 -6.36
C ARG A 142 -10.30 28.33 -7.30
N ASP A 143 -10.37 28.09 -8.61
CA ASP A 143 -10.15 29.14 -9.59
C ASP A 143 -11.34 30.11 -9.70
N PRO A 144 -11.20 31.23 -10.44
CA PRO A 144 -12.29 32.19 -10.63
C PRO A 144 -13.57 31.61 -11.27
N TRP A 145 -13.50 30.41 -11.86
CA TRP A 145 -14.64 29.70 -12.44
C TRP A 145 -15.24 28.66 -11.48
N GLY A 146 -14.71 28.51 -10.27
CA GLY A 146 -15.20 27.62 -9.22
C GLY A 146 -14.64 26.20 -9.24
N HIS A 147 -13.76 25.86 -10.20
CA HIS A 147 -13.13 24.54 -10.26
C HIS A 147 -12.08 24.40 -9.18
N ILE A 148 -11.99 23.21 -8.60
CA ILE A 148 -10.99 22.88 -7.59
C ILE A 148 -9.65 22.69 -8.31
N ARG A 149 -8.67 23.52 -7.98
CA ARG A 149 -7.32 23.50 -8.58
C ARG A 149 -6.24 23.03 -7.60
N GLY A 150 -6.65 22.75 -6.37
CA GLY A 150 -5.75 22.25 -5.34
C GLY A 150 -6.31 22.44 -3.93
N ALA A 151 -5.44 22.42 -2.94
CA ALA A 151 -5.73 22.81 -1.57
C ALA A 151 -4.80 23.96 -1.13
N ILE A 152 -5.30 24.89 -0.32
CA ILE A 152 -4.61 26.12 0.13
C ILE A 152 -3.28 25.83 0.86
N ASN A 153 -3.09 24.60 1.35
CA ASN A 153 -1.85 24.15 2.00
C ASN A 153 -0.79 23.60 1.02
N ASN A 154 -0.94 23.77 -0.29
CA ASN A 154 -0.05 23.23 -1.35
C ASN A 154 0.14 21.70 -1.33
N ILE A 155 -0.72 20.97 -0.61
CA ILE A 155 -0.67 19.50 -0.49
C ILE A 155 -1.09 18.85 -1.81
N LEU A 156 -1.87 19.53 -2.63
CA LEU A 156 -2.51 19.01 -3.82
C LEU A 156 -2.53 20.17 -4.82
N HIS A 157 -1.71 20.13 -5.87
CA HIS A 157 -1.63 21.20 -6.86
C HIS A 157 -1.93 20.63 -8.26
N ASN A 158 -2.94 21.17 -8.95
CA ASN A 158 -3.32 20.77 -10.31
C ASN A 158 -2.93 21.82 -11.37
N GLN A 159 -2.20 22.88 -11.02
CA GLN A 159 -1.74 23.82 -12.04
C GLN A 159 -0.36 23.37 -12.53
N HIS A 160 -0.34 22.75 -13.71
CA HIS A 160 0.77 22.21 -14.50
C HIS A 160 0.95 20.69 -14.44
N PRO A 161 0.67 19.94 -15.53
CA PRO A 161 0.96 18.50 -15.64
C PRO A 161 2.47 18.20 -15.81
N VAL A 162 3.34 19.18 -15.54
CA VAL A 162 4.79 19.13 -15.77
C VAL A 162 5.59 19.30 -14.47
N GLU A 163 4.92 19.63 -13.35
CA GLU A 163 5.54 19.63 -12.04
C GLU A 163 4.89 18.53 -11.23
N GLU A 164 5.72 17.55 -10.84
CA GLU A 164 5.41 16.41 -10.00
C GLU A 164 4.31 16.77 -8.99
N ILE A 165 3.23 15.99 -8.93
CA ILE A 165 2.29 16.01 -7.81
C ILE A 165 3.18 16.07 -6.56
N PRO A 166 3.16 17.16 -5.75
CA PRO A 166 4.12 17.34 -4.68
C PRO A 166 4.08 16.06 -3.86
N LYS A 167 5.21 15.35 -3.69
CA LYS A 167 5.29 14.02 -3.05
C LYS A 167 4.48 14.00 -1.76
N VAL A 168 3.18 13.69 -1.85
CA VAL A 168 2.29 13.74 -0.70
C VAL A 168 2.39 12.38 -0.07
N ASN A 169 2.82 12.35 1.18
CA ASN A 169 2.86 11.14 1.98
C ASN A 169 1.43 10.80 2.44
N PHE A 170 0.59 10.37 1.51
CA PHE A 170 -0.66 9.70 1.83
C PHE A 170 -0.42 8.21 1.93
N LYS A 171 -0.88 7.61 3.02
CA LYS A 171 -1.00 6.16 3.12
C LYS A 171 -2.41 5.79 3.51
N ALA A 172 -3.10 5.09 2.62
CA ALA A 172 -4.43 4.56 2.86
C ALA A 172 -4.38 3.05 3.12
N MET A 173 -5.27 2.55 3.96
CA MET A 173 -5.35 1.15 4.33
C MET A 173 -6.77 0.76 4.70
N LEU A 174 -7.11 -0.52 4.51
CA LEU A 174 -8.42 -1.07 4.85
C LEU A 174 -8.32 -2.01 6.06
N SER A 175 -9.34 -2.00 6.91
CA SER A 175 -9.46 -2.95 8.03
C SER A 175 -9.78 -4.37 7.59
N SER A 176 -10.52 -4.50 6.49
CA SER A 176 -11.12 -5.74 6.01
C SER A 176 -11.33 -5.67 4.50
N ASP A 177 -11.74 -6.79 3.91
CA ASP A 177 -12.09 -6.88 2.50
C ASP A 177 -13.46 -6.22 2.21
N PRO A 178 -13.52 -5.14 1.40
CA PRO A 178 -14.76 -4.47 1.01
C PRO A 178 -15.80 -5.35 0.30
N SER A 179 -15.39 -6.46 -0.31
CA SER A 179 -16.32 -7.42 -0.95
C SER A 179 -17.02 -8.33 0.05
N GLN A 180 -16.52 -8.43 1.28
CA GLN A 180 -17.03 -9.32 2.33
C GLN A 180 -17.99 -8.62 3.31
N GLY A 181 -18.27 -7.33 3.10
CA GLY A 181 -19.16 -6.55 3.95
C GLY A 181 -18.55 -5.23 4.40
N ASP A 182 -18.81 -4.87 5.66
CA ASP A 182 -18.36 -3.61 6.22
C ASP A 182 -16.84 -3.53 6.34
N TYR A 183 -16.32 -2.34 6.09
CA TYR A 183 -14.90 -2.04 6.15
C TYR A 183 -14.69 -0.63 6.71
N ILE A 184 -13.48 -0.39 7.18
CA ILE A 184 -12.98 0.93 7.54
C ILE A 184 -11.82 1.25 6.63
N VAL A 185 -11.84 2.44 6.03
CA VAL A 185 -10.67 3.01 5.37
C VAL A 185 -10.02 4.00 6.32
N THR A 186 -8.72 3.84 6.54
CA THR A 186 -7.88 4.76 7.31
C THR A 186 -6.89 5.42 6.37
N LEU A 187 -6.64 6.71 6.59
CA LEU A 187 -5.76 7.53 5.80
C LEU A 187 -4.81 8.30 6.73
N ILE A 188 -3.50 8.12 6.52
CA ILE A 188 -2.48 9.04 6.99
C ILE A 188 -2.35 10.15 5.95
N HIS A 189 -2.35 11.40 6.40
CA HIS A 189 -2.29 12.57 5.53
C HIS A 189 -1.35 13.68 6.02
N CYS A 190 -0.81 14.39 5.04
CA CYS A 190 -0.06 15.64 5.22
C CYS A 190 -0.99 16.83 5.52
N PRO A 191 -0.49 17.91 6.17
CA PRO A 191 0.93 18.19 6.44
C PRO A 191 1.43 17.71 7.81
N TYR A 192 0.60 17.01 8.59
CA TYR A 192 0.88 16.76 10.00
C TYR A 192 0.90 15.27 10.39
N GLY A 193 1.01 14.33 9.44
CA GLY A 193 0.94 12.89 9.78
C GLY A 193 -0.37 12.55 10.50
N GLY A 194 -1.44 13.27 10.16
CA GLY A 194 -2.76 13.09 10.76
C GLY A 194 -3.38 11.80 10.26
N ILE A 195 -4.13 11.13 11.13
CA ILE A 195 -4.90 9.94 10.81
C ILE A 195 -6.38 10.29 10.81
N SER A 196 -7.05 9.98 9.71
CA SER A 196 -8.50 10.07 9.57
C SER A 196 -9.05 8.74 9.07
N PHE A 197 -10.29 8.45 9.42
CA PHE A 197 -10.94 7.21 9.00
C PHE A 197 -12.36 7.45 8.50
N ALA A 198 -12.90 6.50 7.76
CA ALA A 198 -14.28 6.45 7.32
C ALA A 198 -14.75 4.99 7.27
N ARG A 199 -15.99 4.75 7.68
CA ARG A 199 -16.65 3.44 7.59
C ARG A 199 -17.27 3.24 6.22
N SER A 200 -17.69 2.01 5.94
CA SER A 200 -18.53 1.68 4.79
C SER A 200 -19.72 2.65 4.72
N ASN A 201 -19.94 3.25 3.55
CA ASN A 201 -21.01 4.22 3.27
C ASN A 201 -20.89 5.60 3.94
N ASP A 202 -19.85 5.88 4.72
CA ASP A 202 -19.57 7.25 5.13
C ASP A 202 -19.27 8.11 3.89
N ASN A 203 -19.69 9.37 3.92
CA ASN A 203 -19.46 10.34 2.84
C ASN A 203 -18.42 11.42 3.20
N LYS A 204 -17.90 11.37 4.43
CA LYS A 204 -16.91 12.30 4.98
C LYS A 204 -15.91 11.57 5.86
N TRP A 205 -14.71 12.11 5.95
CA TRP A 205 -13.69 11.62 6.88
C TRP A 205 -13.98 12.07 8.31
N ALA A 206 -13.71 11.19 9.28
CA ALA A 206 -13.64 11.52 10.69
C ALA A 206 -12.16 11.63 11.09
N THR A 207 -11.76 12.79 11.61
CA THR A 207 -10.40 13.02 12.10
C THR A 207 -10.25 12.41 13.49
N MET A 208 -9.18 11.64 13.70
CA MET A 208 -8.86 11.10 15.02
C MET A 208 -8.23 12.19 15.88
N SER A 209 -8.51 12.18 17.19
CA SER A 209 -7.73 12.96 18.16
C SER A 209 -6.38 12.27 18.36
N LEU A 210 -5.27 12.95 18.02
CA LEU A 210 -3.95 12.32 17.94
C LEU A 210 -2.93 12.98 18.86
N PRO A 211 -2.00 12.20 19.44
CA PRO A 211 -0.90 12.71 20.27
C PRO A 211 0.34 13.15 19.48
N GLY A 212 0.43 12.84 18.18
CA GLY A 212 1.65 13.02 17.39
C GLY A 212 1.42 12.96 15.88
N LEU A 213 2.51 13.08 15.11
CA LEU A 213 2.52 13.16 13.64
C LEU A 213 2.97 11.81 13.07
N TYR A 214 2.07 10.88 12.78
CA TYR A 214 2.46 9.50 12.46
C TYR A 214 3.21 9.36 11.14
N ASP A 215 4.29 8.58 11.18
CA ASP A 215 5.12 8.22 10.04
C ASP A 215 4.47 7.09 9.22
N ASP A 216 3.89 6.11 9.91
CA ASP A 216 3.30 4.93 9.28
C ASP A 216 2.19 4.30 10.13
N ALA A 217 1.28 3.56 9.50
CA ALA A 217 0.26 2.76 10.15
C ALA A 217 -0.13 1.53 9.33
N ILE A 218 -0.69 0.53 10.01
CA ILE A 218 -1.16 -0.72 9.42
C ILE A 218 -2.26 -1.35 10.27
N PHE A 219 -3.24 -1.99 9.63
CA PHE A 219 -4.17 -2.88 10.31
C PHE A 219 -3.53 -4.25 10.55
N TYR A 220 -3.56 -4.71 11.79
CA TYR A 220 -3.04 -6.01 12.20
C TYR A 220 -3.93 -6.61 13.28
N ARG A 221 -4.43 -7.83 13.06
CA ARG A 221 -5.36 -8.53 13.97
C ARG A 221 -6.54 -7.66 14.41
N ASP A 222 -7.20 -7.04 13.42
CA ASP A 222 -8.39 -6.18 13.58
C ASP A 222 -8.18 -4.91 14.41
N GLN A 223 -6.92 -4.54 14.68
CA GLN A 223 -6.53 -3.32 15.38
C GLN A 223 -5.68 -2.44 14.45
N LEU A 224 -5.76 -1.13 14.64
CA LEU A 224 -4.86 -0.18 13.95
C LEU A 224 -3.60 0.03 14.78
N TYR A 225 -2.44 -0.19 14.18
CA TYR A 225 -1.14 0.13 14.73
C TYR A 225 -0.58 1.33 13.99
N ALA A 226 -0.04 2.32 14.69
CA ALA A 226 0.62 3.46 14.08
C ALA A 226 1.93 3.78 14.81
N THR A 227 2.93 4.27 14.07
CA THR A 227 4.23 4.65 14.61
C THR A 227 4.57 6.12 14.36
N PHE A 228 5.17 6.73 15.37
CA PHE A 228 5.69 8.09 15.34
C PHE A 228 6.97 8.12 16.16
N ASP A 229 8.08 8.51 15.53
CA ASP A 229 9.37 8.67 16.22
C ASP A 229 9.78 7.44 17.07
N GLY A 230 9.53 6.24 16.54
CA GLY A 230 9.87 4.97 17.19
C GLY A 230 8.92 4.53 18.30
N ARG A 231 7.95 5.36 18.69
CA ARG A 231 6.80 4.95 19.49
C ARG A 231 5.83 4.14 18.63
N VAL A 232 5.11 3.20 19.24
CA VAL A 232 4.00 2.48 18.59
C VAL A 232 2.75 2.59 19.45
N ASP A 233 1.67 3.05 18.83
CA ASP A 233 0.34 3.20 19.41
C ASP A 233 -0.65 2.24 18.74
N ILE A 234 -1.66 1.81 19.51
CA ILE A 234 -2.73 0.93 19.04
C ILE A 234 -4.11 1.52 19.29
N TRP A 235 -5.04 1.23 18.37
CA TRP A 235 -6.47 1.46 18.54
C TRP A 235 -7.23 0.15 18.39
N ASP A 236 -7.95 -0.22 19.46
CA ASP A 236 -8.93 -1.30 19.46
C ASP A 236 -10.24 -0.85 18.78
N ASP A 237 -10.63 0.40 19.02
CA ASP A 237 -11.76 1.08 18.39
C ASP A 237 -11.31 2.50 18.04
N LEU A 238 -11.46 2.89 16.78
CA LEU A 238 -11.01 4.20 16.28
C LEU A 238 -11.76 5.39 16.90
N ASN A 239 -12.88 5.15 17.59
CA ASN A 239 -13.59 6.18 18.36
C ASN A 239 -13.06 6.35 19.79
N GLN A 240 -12.15 5.49 20.25
CA GLN A 240 -11.61 5.51 21.61
C GLN A 240 -10.19 6.08 21.63
N GLU A 241 -9.70 6.38 22.84
CA GLU A 241 -8.30 6.74 23.03
C GLU A 241 -7.37 5.56 22.71
N TRP A 242 -6.19 5.89 22.18
CA TRP A 242 -5.15 4.92 21.85
C TRP A 242 -4.45 4.40 23.10
N LYS A 243 -3.72 3.30 22.93
CA LYS A 243 -2.78 2.79 23.94
C LYS A 243 -1.38 2.77 23.37
N THR A 244 -0.41 3.28 24.12
CA THR A 244 1.00 3.13 23.77
C THR A 244 1.45 1.72 24.11
N VAL A 245 1.94 0.96 23.12
CA VAL A 245 2.48 -0.38 23.33
C VAL A 245 3.99 -0.41 23.30
N VAL A 246 4.62 0.47 22.52
CA VAL A 246 6.07 0.66 22.56
C VAL A 246 6.32 2.14 22.83
N PRO A 247 6.96 2.50 23.96
CA PRO A 247 7.28 3.88 24.25
C PRO A 247 8.32 4.39 23.25
N GLN A 248 8.36 5.71 23.07
CA GLN A 248 9.41 6.35 22.31
C GLN A 248 10.78 5.97 22.89
N PRO A 249 11.74 5.50 22.07
CA PRO A 249 13.08 5.21 22.55
C PRO A 249 13.78 6.50 23.03
N GLU A 250 14.59 6.40 24.08
CA GLU A 250 15.54 7.46 24.43
C GLU A 250 16.62 7.52 23.34
N LEU A 251 16.38 8.30 22.29
CA LEU A 251 17.36 8.51 21.23
C LEU A 251 18.42 9.49 21.74
N VAL A 252 19.69 9.07 21.68
CA VAL A 252 20.83 9.99 21.71
C VAL A 252 20.92 10.58 20.31
N ASP A 253 20.79 11.90 20.18
CA ASP A 253 20.85 12.61 18.89
C ASP A 253 22.09 12.20 18.07
N ILE A 254 21.91 11.33 17.07
CA ILE A 254 22.97 11.02 16.10
C ILE A 254 22.75 11.93 14.88
N TYR A 255 23.25 13.16 15.02
CA TYR A 255 23.50 14.19 14.01
C TYR A 255 22.29 14.83 13.27
N PRO A 256 22.30 16.17 13.06
CA PRO A 256 21.16 16.96 12.59
C PRO A 256 20.88 16.90 11.07
N PHE A 257 21.50 16.01 10.30
CA PHE A 257 21.43 16.01 8.82
C PHE A 257 20.93 14.69 8.22
N HIS A 258 20.11 13.92 8.94
CA HIS A 258 19.68 12.59 8.48
C HIS A 258 18.16 12.48 8.38
N ILE A 259 17.70 11.88 7.27
CA ILE A 259 16.31 11.47 7.10
C ILE A 259 16.21 10.04 7.66
N SER A 260 15.67 9.91 8.87
CA SER A 260 15.24 8.63 9.42
C SER A 260 13.75 8.44 9.24
N PHE A 261 13.31 7.20 9.11
CA PHE A 261 11.90 6.85 9.03
C PHE A 261 11.60 5.60 9.86
N TRP A 262 10.37 5.51 10.33
CA TRP A 262 9.82 4.32 10.96
C TRP A 262 8.71 3.74 10.09
N SER A 263 8.68 2.42 9.94
CA SER A 263 7.64 1.73 9.18
C SER A 263 7.19 0.45 9.86
N LEU A 264 5.91 0.11 9.67
CA LEU A 264 5.28 -1.11 10.17
C LEU A 264 5.05 -2.08 9.03
N VAL A 265 5.59 -3.29 9.16
CA VAL A 265 5.57 -4.29 8.09
C VAL A 265 4.99 -5.62 8.58
N HIS A 266 4.01 -6.13 7.84
CA HIS A 266 3.47 -7.46 8.08
C HIS A 266 4.31 -8.54 7.40
N THR A 267 4.73 -9.54 8.16
CA THR A 267 5.49 -10.68 7.61
C THR A 267 4.56 -11.75 7.05
N PRO A 268 5.06 -12.59 6.13
CA PRO A 268 4.33 -13.79 5.73
C PRO A 268 4.06 -14.79 6.87
N SER A 269 4.82 -14.72 7.97
CA SER A 269 4.61 -15.52 9.20
C SER A 269 3.51 -14.96 10.11
N CYS A 270 2.82 -13.88 9.69
CA CYS A 270 1.83 -13.17 10.50
C CYS A 270 2.41 -12.52 11.76
N ASP A 271 3.68 -12.11 11.72
CA ASP A 271 4.28 -11.21 12.71
C ASP A 271 4.21 -9.76 12.22
N LEU A 272 4.25 -8.82 13.16
CA LEU A 272 4.39 -7.39 12.88
C LEU A 272 5.83 -6.95 13.18
N LEU A 273 6.50 -6.36 12.19
CA LEU A 273 7.84 -5.79 12.32
C LEU A 273 7.77 -4.27 12.40
N HIS A 274 8.73 -3.70 13.12
CA HIS A 274 8.95 -2.27 13.21
C HIS A 274 10.34 -1.96 12.68
N VAL A 275 10.37 -1.29 11.55
CA VAL A 275 11.60 -1.06 10.79
C VAL A 275 12.02 0.38 11.01
N TRP A 276 13.27 0.56 11.44
CA TRP A 276 13.92 1.85 11.44
C TRP A 276 14.84 1.93 10.24
N GLY A 277 14.61 2.91 9.38
CA GLY A 277 15.50 3.22 8.28
C GLY A 277 16.22 4.54 8.51
N LYS A 278 17.43 4.64 8.01
CA LYS A 278 18.20 5.87 7.92
C LYS A 278 18.83 5.96 6.53
N ILE A 279 18.56 7.03 5.81
CA ILE A 279 19.28 7.33 4.57
C ILE A 279 20.56 8.06 4.96
N VAL A 280 21.72 7.47 4.63
CA VAL A 280 23.03 8.03 4.96
C VAL A 280 23.68 8.53 3.66
N PRO A 281 23.86 9.85 3.50
CA PRO A 281 24.65 10.37 2.40
C PRO A 281 26.11 9.96 2.61
N MET A 282 26.70 9.24 1.66
CA MET A 282 28.12 8.92 1.60
C MET A 282 28.76 9.78 0.51
N VAL A 283 29.81 10.51 0.88
CA VAL A 283 30.62 11.24 -0.10
C VAL A 283 31.73 10.30 -0.57
N GLU A 284 31.59 9.72 -1.75
CA GLU A 284 32.69 9.07 -2.45
C GLU A 284 32.97 9.80 -3.77
N HIS A 285 34.21 10.26 -3.95
CA HIS A 285 34.73 10.74 -5.23
C HIS A 285 33.90 11.82 -5.96
N ASN A 286 33.46 12.87 -5.25
CA ASN A 286 32.69 14.02 -5.80
C ASN A 286 31.26 13.70 -6.27
N ASP A 287 30.77 12.47 -6.12
CA ASP A 287 29.37 12.11 -6.34
C ASP A 287 28.70 11.86 -4.98
N ASP A 288 27.55 12.51 -4.74
CA ASP A 288 26.71 12.27 -3.56
C ASP A 288 26.00 10.92 -3.75
N ILE A 289 26.51 9.86 -3.13
CA ILE A 289 25.86 8.54 -3.15
C ILE A 289 25.09 8.36 -1.83
N GLU A 290 23.76 8.37 -1.89
CA GLU A 290 22.92 8.04 -0.74
C GLU A 290 22.87 6.51 -0.56
N THR A 291 23.42 6.00 0.56
CA THR A 291 23.29 4.58 0.90
C THR A 291 22.32 4.39 2.06
N PRO A 292 21.34 3.47 1.93
CA PRO A 292 20.36 3.22 2.97
C PRO A 292 21.00 2.32 4.04
N LEU A 293 20.98 2.77 5.29
CA LEU A 293 21.15 1.92 6.45
C LEU A 293 19.77 1.54 6.96
N MET A 294 19.47 0.24 7.07
CA MET A 294 18.20 -0.22 7.61
C MET A 294 18.42 -1.15 8.79
N ILE A 295 17.76 -0.86 9.90
CA ILE A 295 17.71 -1.74 11.07
C ILE A 295 16.28 -2.24 11.24
N VAL A 296 16.14 -3.57 11.21
CA VAL A 296 14.85 -4.22 11.35
C VAL A 296 14.69 -4.67 12.79
N TYR A 297 13.64 -4.19 13.45
CA TYR A 297 13.24 -4.68 14.76
C TYR A 297 11.99 -5.55 14.63
N ARG A 298 11.96 -6.66 15.35
CA ARG A 298 10.72 -7.40 15.61
C ARG A 298 10.04 -6.78 16.80
N LEU A 299 8.76 -6.42 16.65
CA LEU A 299 7.96 -5.95 17.77
C LEU A 299 7.57 -7.12 18.65
N ASP A 300 7.88 -7.02 19.93
CA ASP A 300 7.23 -7.80 20.97
C ASP A 300 6.18 -6.91 21.63
N ILE A 301 4.99 -6.92 21.03
CA ILE A 301 3.84 -6.13 21.48
C ILE A 301 3.42 -6.54 22.89
N HIS A 302 3.61 -7.81 23.28
CA HIS A 302 3.21 -8.32 24.60
C HIS A 302 4.09 -7.75 25.70
N ASN A 303 5.38 -7.63 25.45
CA ASN A 303 6.35 -7.10 26.41
C ASN A 303 6.60 -5.60 26.25
N GLY A 304 6.00 -4.96 25.23
CA GLY A 304 6.21 -3.55 24.91
C GLY A 304 7.66 -3.22 24.56
N THR A 305 8.34 -4.16 23.89
CA THR A 305 9.76 -4.02 23.52
C THR A 305 9.97 -4.30 22.03
N SER A 306 11.12 -3.88 21.52
CA SER A 306 11.55 -4.16 20.16
C SER A 306 12.89 -4.90 20.19
N VAL A 307 12.97 -6.05 19.52
CA VAL A 307 14.21 -6.84 19.43
C VAL A 307 14.83 -6.59 18.08
N GLN A 308 16.07 -6.10 18.04
CA GLN A 308 16.79 -5.96 16.78
C GLN A 308 17.02 -7.34 16.16
N MET A 309 16.50 -7.52 14.95
CA MET A 309 16.62 -8.79 14.20
C MET A 309 17.79 -8.75 13.23
N MET A 310 17.97 -7.62 12.53
CA MET A 310 18.94 -7.51 11.45
C MET A 310 19.37 -6.05 11.25
N CYS A 311 20.61 -5.87 10.81
CA CYS A 311 21.13 -4.61 10.29
C CYS A 311 21.55 -4.86 8.85
N MET A 312 21.02 -4.08 7.91
CA MET A 312 21.32 -4.17 6.49
C MET A 312 22.07 -2.91 6.05
N PHE A 313 23.25 -3.11 5.48
CA PHE A 313 23.99 -2.10 4.72
C PHE A 313 23.91 -2.48 3.25
N CYS A 314 23.41 -1.59 2.40
CA CYS A 314 23.45 -1.79 0.95
C CYS A 314 24.64 -1.02 0.37
N SER A 315 25.71 -1.75 0.02
CA SER A 315 26.95 -1.17 -0.54
C SER A 315 26.99 -1.19 -2.07
N GLU A 316 25.98 -1.74 -2.74
CA GLU A 316 25.89 -1.78 -4.21
C GLU A 316 24.78 -0.82 -4.69
N PRO A 317 25.11 0.23 -5.48
CA PRO A 317 24.15 1.25 -5.92
C PRO A 317 22.96 0.68 -6.72
N ALA A 318 23.20 -0.34 -7.54
CA ALA A 318 22.14 -0.96 -8.35
C ALA A 318 21.19 -1.84 -7.52
N LEU A 319 21.69 -2.45 -6.44
CA LEU A 319 20.85 -3.17 -5.48
C LEU A 319 20.23 -2.23 -4.46
N SER A 320 20.85 -1.08 -4.16
CA SER A 320 20.27 -0.08 -3.26
C SER A 320 19.01 0.48 -3.84
N ASP A 321 18.94 0.85 -5.12
CA ASP A 321 17.70 1.35 -5.72
C ASP A 321 16.57 0.31 -5.70
N MET A 322 16.88 -0.97 -5.90
CA MET A 322 15.88 -2.04 -5.89
C MET A 322 15.47 -2.45 -4.45
N PHE A 323 16.40 -2.44 -3.49
CA PHE A 323 16.13 -2.73 -2.07
C PHE A 323 15.47 -1.55 -1.35
N ILE A 324 15.89 -0.32 -1.63
CA ILE A 324 15.20 0.92 -1.28
C ILE A 324 13.84 0.83 -1.90
N SER A 325 13.69 0.61 -3.21
CA SER A 325 12.37 0.45 -3.81
C SER A 325 11.56 -0.56 -3.03
N MET A 326 12.05 -1.78 -2.74
CA MET A 326 11.35 -2.86 -2.01
C MET A 326 10.97 -2.59 -0.53
N LEU A 327 11.76 -1.82 0.22
CA LEU A 327 11.52 -1.52 1.65
C LEU A 327 10.95 -0.11 1.87
N VAL A 328 11.32 0.84 1.02
CA VAL A 328 10.71 2.17 0.83
C VAL A 328 9.40 2.06 0.04
N LEU A 329 8.93 0.87 -0.39
CA LEU A 329 7.53 0.66 -0.83
C LEU A 329 6.48 1.05 0.24
N ALA A 330 6.90 1.38 1.47
CA ALA A 330 6.03 2.07 2.44
C ALA A 330 5.73 3.54 2.06
N VAL A 331 6.47 4.13 1.11
CA VAL A 331 6.34 5.49 0.58
C VAL A 331 6.78 5.51 -0.90
N PRO A 332 5.94 5.61 -1.95
CA PRO A 332 4.51 5.42 -2.16
C PRO A 332 4.21 4.28 -3.19
N TYR A 333 5.11 3.31 -3.36
CA TYR A 333 4.97 2.25 -4.37
C TYR A 333 4.26 1.01 -3.82
N LEU A 334 3.19 0.56 -4.48
CA LEU A 334 2.28 -0.42 -3.90
C LEU A 334 2.61 -1.87 -4.22
N ALA A 335 2.74 -2.65 -3.16
CA ALA A 335 2.86 -4.10 -3.20
C ALA A 335 1.50 -4.78 -3.04
N ILE A 336 0.93 -5.35 -4.11
CA ILE A 336 -0.30 -6.15 -3.98
C ILE A 336 0.05 -7.61 -3.64
N ARG A 337 -0.34 -8.04 -2.43
CA ARG A 337 -0.20 -9.43 -1.95
C ARG A 337 -1.49 -10.26 -1.96
N HIS A 338 -2.64 -9.65 -2.28
CA HIS A 338 -3.96 -10.21 -1.94
C HIS A 338 -4.98 -10.28 -3.09
N LEU A 339 -4.53 -10.32 -4.35
CA LEU A 339 -5.39 -10.22 -5.56
C LEU A 339 -6.55 -11.24 -5.64
N LEU A 340 -6.46 -12.41 -5.01
CA LEU A 340 -7.43 -13.50 -5.16
C LEU A 340 -8.67 -13.41 -4.23
N SER A 341 -8.78 -12.40 -3.35
CA SER A 341 -9.87 -12.36 -2.33
C SER A 341 -11.25 -12.09 -2.90
N HIS A 342 -11.34 -11.42 -4.05
CA HIS A 342 -12.52 -10.63 -4.42
C HIS A 342 -13.32 -11.14 -5.61
N LEU A 343 -13.09 -12.37 -6.04
CA LEU A 343 -13.70 -12.84 -7.29
C LEU A 343 -15.18 -13.22 -7.16
N GLU A 344 -15.89 -12.73 -6.14
CA GLU A 344 -17.20 -13.25 -5.70
C GLU A 344 -18.39 -12.97 -6.62
N ASP A 345 -18.30 -12.03 -7.57
CA ASP A 345 -19.42 -11.66 -8.44
C ASP A 345 -19.08 -11.74 -9.94
N VAL A 346 -18.89 -12.97 -10.46
CA VAL A 346 -18.94 -13.25 -11.92
C VAL A 346 -19.79 -14.49 -12.19
#